data_AF-A0A543PE54-F1
#
_entry.id   AF-A0A543PE54-F1
#
_cell.length_a   1.000
_cell.length_b   1.000
_cell.length_c   1.000
_cell.angle_alpha   90.00
_cell.angle_beta   90.00
_cell.angle_gamma   90.00
#
_symmetry.space_group_name_H-M   'P 1'
#
loop_
_entity.id
_entity.type
_entity.pdbx_description
1 polymer ?
#
loop_
_entity_poly.entity_id
_entity_poly.type
_entity_poly.pdbx_seq_one_letter_code
_entity_poly.pdbx_strand_id
1 'polypeptide(L)'
;MEDISFSGSWWLPENPDRKLAGRLVYDAADSLQLVLYDNLREIAVSETGVYEGELKLQAEPIVHGIRHDDRNFVTLVGVRGSNLEMPAVYVTSVFDVDLALLGSSHVSEDAFERVDVEFDYLKAWAQPPTRVVRDPNAPDLHQIRTAISELASCDVGDGSAVALYTGVVGVFGDNATDLIEYCAFQMTVPEARQGLDLVNQVVRPLQDLLMVSLGREVRLTEVRLSHQEGEHRMVLEALFPVAQPPASIPPLKPSQLLNNVLDYRAPTLLTAKKLANEPTPLPTGEMLADWFREHDGLGEPLIQLLSPFYAPFMSPEHRYSATFQSAEALHDVLALGTKDLPKAEHRERVSRVVELIKASSLPEADADWAQKVLSGRNDKSLSAKIESLLEEAGPAGAALLAAAPSFGTESAKLRARVSHGGARVETERWRRTLYEHALRWIIRGHLICRLLDSDQRSQLWEGLAGRESFKQIVQLLSEAVAEDQ
;
A
#
# COMPACT_ATOMS: atom_id res chain seq x y z
N MET A 1 -0.55 -3.67 12.57
CA MET A 1 -0.59 -4.79 13.53
C MET A 1 0.53 -4.61 14.55
N GLU A 2 0.35 -5.12 15.76
CA GLU A 2 1.33 -5.02 16.84
C GLU A 2 2.15 -6.30 16.96
N ASP A 3 3.36 -6.20 17.53
CA ASP A 3 4.18 -7.36 17.81
C ASP A 3 3.53 -8.19 18.90
N ILE A 4 3.34 -9.48 18.62
CA ILE A 4 2.61 -10.38 19.50
C ILE A 4 3.50 -11.56 19.83
N SER A 5 3.44 -12.00 21.07
CA SER A 5 4.03 -13.28 21.41
C SER A 5 3.30 -13.96 22.55
N PHE A 6 2.91 -15.21 22.33
CA PHE A 6 2.18 -16.00 23.31
C PHE A 6 2.63 -17.45 23.32
N SER A 7 2.49 -18.08 24.50
CA SER A 7 2.76 -19.50 24.69
C SER A 7 1.51 -20.33 24.43
N GLY A 8 1.72 -21.55 23.93
CA GLY A 8 0.62 -22.44 23.60
C GLY A 8 1.03 -23.90 23.55
N SER A 9 0.02 -24.74 23.31
CA SER A 9 0.23 -26.15 22.97
C SER A 9 -0.11 -26.34 21.50
N TRP A 10 0.72 -27.07 20.76
CA TRP A 10 0.68 -27.16 19.29
C TRP A 10 0.68 -28.62 18.85
N TRP A 11 -0.07 -28.97 17.81
CA TRP A 11 -0.17 -30.34 17.32
C TRP A 11 -0.55 -30.40 15.84
N LEU A 12 -0.29 -31.55 15.23
CA LEU A 12 -0.74 -31.85 13.88
C LEU A 12 -2.19 -32.37 13.90
N PRO A 13 -3.06 -31.95 12.97
CA PRO A 13 -4.46 -32.40 12.92
C PRO A 13 -4.62 -33.93 12.92
N GLU A 14 -3.67 -34.66 12.34
CA GLU A 14 -3.68 -36.13 12.25
C GLU A 14 -3.32 -36.82 13.57
N ASN A 15 -2.74 -36.10 14.54
CA ASN A 15 -2.38 -36.61 15.85
C ASN A 15 -2.68 -35.59 16.98
N PRO A 16 -3.98 -35.37 17.30
CA PRO A 16 -4.41 -34.34 18.24
C PRO A 16 -4.04 -34.60 19.71
N ASP A 17 -3.70 -35.84 20.05
CA ASP A 17 -3.31 -36.23 21.41
C ASP A 17 -1.86 -35.83 21.72
N ARG A 18 -1.01 -35.69 20.69
CA ARG A 18 0.40 -35.29 20.84
C ARG A 18 0.54 -33.77 20.80
N LYS A 19 0.31 -33.13 21.94
CA LYS A 19 0.44 -31.67 22.10
C LYS A 19 1.83 -31.27 22.58
N LEU A 20 2.47 -30.39 21.85
CA LEU A 20 3.82 -29.88 22.12
C LEU A 20 3.77 -28.48 22.69
N ALA A 21 4.55 -28.23 23.73
CA ALA A 21 4.70 -26.87 24.25
C ALA A 21 5.54 -26.03 23.29
N GLY A 22 5.13 -24.79 23.08
CA GLY A 22 5.85 -23.86 22.22
C GLY A 22 5.33 -22.44 22.31
N ARG A 23 5.93 -21.56 21.52
CA ARG A 23 5.64 -20.13 21.48
C ARG A 23 5.46 -19.68 20.04
N LEU A 24 4.42 -18.91 19.78
CA LEU A 24 4.29 -18.15 18.55
C LEU A 24 4.88 -16.76 18.77
N VAL A 25 5.74 -16.33 17.87
CA VAL A 25 6.36 -15.01 17.86
C VAL A 25 5.99 -14.33 16.55
N TYR A 26 5.40 -13.15 16.65
CA TYR A 26 5.00 -12.34 15.52
C TYR A 26 5.66 -10.97 15.65
N ASP A 27 6.60 -10.71 14.74
CA ASP A 27 7.11 -9.38 14.42
C ASP A 27 6.41 -8.91 13.15
N ALA A 28 5.56 -7.90 13.30
CA ALA A 28 4.65 -7.52 12.24
C ALA A 28 5.36 -7.01 10.97
N ALA A 29 6.63 -6.60 11.08
CA ALA A 29 7.43 -6.10 9.96
C ALA A 29 8.27 -7.18 9.27
N ASP A 30 8.59 -8.29 9.96
CA ASP A 30 9.66 -9.19 9.52
C ASP A 30 9.26 -10.67 9.53
N SER A 31 8.61 -11.16 10.59
CA SER A 31 8.49 -12.62 10.78
C SER A 31 7.26 -13.07 11.57
N LEU A 32 6.79 -14.27 11.23
CA LEU A 32 5.82 -15.03 12.00
C LEU A 32 6.40 -16.42 12.20
N GLN A 33 6.76 -16.75 13.44
CA GLN A 33 7.55 -17.94 13.75
C GLN A 33 6.93 -18.76 14.88
N LEU A 34 6.91 -20.08 14.69
CA LEU A 34 6.58 -21.05 15.72
C LEU A 34 7.88 -21.65 16.28
N VAL A 35 8.07 -21.50 17.59
CA VAL A 35 9.18 -22.11 18.33
C VAL A 35 8.63 -23.24 19.18
N LEU A 36 9.03 -24.48 18.90
CA LEU A 36 8.64 -25.67 19.66
C LEU A 36 9.81 -26.19 20.50
N TYR A 37 9.51 -26.71 21.69
CA TYR A 37 10.50 -27.33 22.58
C TYR A 37 10.64 -28.84 22.39
N ASP A 38 10.14 -29.35 21.26
CA ASP A 38 10.28 -30.72 20.79
C ASP A 38 10.05 -30.75 19.26
N ASN A 39 10.25 -31.90 18.65
CA ASN A 39 10.04 -32.16 17.23
C ASN A 39 8.56 -32.20 16.89
N LEU A 40 8.14 -31.51 15.83
CA LEU A 40 6.72 -31.49 15.44
C LEU A 40 6.20 -32.87 15.01
N ARG A 41 7.04 -33.71 14.40
CA ARG A 41 6.77 -35.13 14.14
C ARG A 41 7.48 -36.03 15.14
N GLU A 42 6.92 -37.22 15.36
CA GLU A 42 7.64 -38.27 16.10
C GLU A 42 8.86 -38.72 15.31
N ILE A 43 10.01 -38.75 15.98
CA ILE A 43 11.23 -39.33 15.42
C ILE A 43 11.14 -40.84 15.61
N ALA A 44 11.29 -41.59 14.51
CA ALA A 44 11.41 -43.04 14.59
C ALA A 44 12.67 -43.40 15.41
N VAL A 45 12.47 -44.08 16.54
CA VAL A 45 13.58 -44.55 17.37
C VAL A 45 14.31 -45.66 16.62
N SER A 46 15.59 -45.43 16.30
CA SER A 46 16.44 -46.45 15.70
C SER A 46 16.63 -47.64 16.65
N GLU A 47 16.38 -48.86 16.17
CA GLU A 47 16.59 -50.10 16.94
C GLU A 47 18.03 -50.29 17.40
N THR A 48 18.99 -49.61 16.76
CA THR A 48 20.43 -49.73 17.07
C THR A 48 20.91 -48.76 18.14
N GLY A 49 20.08 -47.80 18.57
CA GLY A 49 20.46 -46.77 19.56
C GLY A 49 21.47 -45.74 19.05
N VAL A 50 21.86 -45.81 17.77
CA VAL A 50 22.70 -44.81 17.10
C VAL A 50 21.78 -43.85 16.34
N TYR A 51 21.91 -42.56 16.64
CA TYR A 51 21.19 -41.48 15.95
C TYR A 51 22.18 -40.71 15.09
N GLU A 52 22.06 -40.82 13.78
CA GLU A 52 22.68 -39.88 12.86
C GLU A 52 21.74 -38.68 12.75
N GLY A 53 22.16 -37.53 13.29
CA GLY A 53 21.39 -36.30 13.22
C GLY A 53 21.33 -35.82 11.77
N GLU A 54 20.24 -36.13 11.08
CA GLU A 54 19.95 -35.58 9.75
C GLU A 54 19.11 -34.31 9.91
N LEU A 55 19.55 -33.23 9.27
CA LEU A 55 18.73 -32.03 9.13
C LEU A 55 17.68 -32.32 8.06
N LYS A 56 16.41 -32.39 8.46
CA LYS A 56 15.31 -32.58 7.52
C LYS A 56 14.50 -31.30 7.38
N LEU A 57 14.24 -30.94 6.14
CA LEU A 57 13.24 -29.92 5.81
C LEU A 57 11.87 -30.50 6.11
N GLN A 58 11.11 -29.78 6.92
CA GLN A 58 9.76 -30.12 7.29
C GLN A 58 8.83 -29.01 6.81
N ALA A 59 7.73 -29.41 6.18
CA ALA A 59 6.68 -28.50 5.73
C ALA A 59 5.34 -29.13 6.09
N GLU A 60 4.51 -28.40 6.83
CA GLU A 60 3.18 -28.81 7.22
C GLU A 60 2.18 -27.79 6.70
N PRO A 61 1.10 -28.22 6.03
CA PRO A 61 0.10 -27.30 5.53
C PRO A 61 -0.63 -26.61 6.68
N ILE A 62 -0.95 -27.35 7.75
CA ILE A 62 -1.71 -26.87 8.90
C ILE A 62 -1.12 -27.40 10.21
N VAL A 63 -1.00 -26.53 11.21
CA VAL A 63 -0.70 -26.88 12.60
C VAL A 63 -1.75 -26.23 13.50
N HIS A 64 -2.35 -27.01 14.39
CA HIS A 64 -3.32 -26.52 15.37
C HIS A 64 -2.61 -26.11 16.65
N GLY A 65 -3.13 -25.09 17.32
CA GLY A 65 -2.65 -24.67 18.62
C GLY A 65 -3.72 -24.10 19.54
N ILE A 66 -3.45 -24.13 20.83
CA ILE A 66 -4.28 -23.45 21.84
C ILE A 66 -3.40 -22.57 22.70
N ARG A 67 -3.80 -21.31 22.86
CA ARG A 67 -3.13 -20.34 23.72
C ARG A 67 -3.31 -20.71 25.19
N HIS A 68 -2.27 -20.55 25.99
CA HIS A 68 -2.36 -20.84 27.43
C HIS A 68 -3.13 -19.77 28.20
N ASP A 69 -3.01 -18.50 27.80
CA ASP A 69 -3.52 -17.35 28.55
C ASP A 69 -5.05 -17.22 28.51
N ASP A 70 -5.63 -17.34 27.32
CA ASP A 70 -7.06 -17.09 27.06
C ASP A 70 -7.80 -18.32 26.52
N ARG A 71 -7.08 -19.43 26.28
CA ARG A 71 -7.60 -20.68 25.68
C ARG A 71 -8.19 -20.49 24.28
N ASN A 72 -7.86 -19.40 23.59
CA ASN A 72 -8.26 -19.22 22.20
C ASN A 72 -7.52 -20.20 21.28
N PHE A 73 -8.23 -20.62 20.24
CA PHE A 73 -7.68 -21.53 19.24
C PHE A 73 -6.88 -20.76 18.21
N VAL A 74 -5.81 -21.39 17.74
CA VAL A 74 -4.91 -20.87 16.72
C VAL A 74 -4.73 -21.93 15.66
N THR A 75 -4.84 -21.55 14.39
CA THR A 75 -4.49 -22.40 13.26
C THR A 75 -3.37 -21.75 12.47
N LEU A 76 -2.23 -22.43 12.35
CA LEU A 76 -1.09 -21.99 11.57
C LEU A 76 -1.16 -22.65 10.19
N VAL A 77 -0.95 -21.87 9.15
CA VAL A 77 -0.95 -22.29 7.76
C VAL A 77 0.44 -22.11 7.17
N GLY A 78 0.89 -23.08 6.38
CA GLY A 78 2.17 -23.03 5.68
C GLY A 78 3.38 -23.03 6.62
N VAL A 79 3.42 -23.97 7.56
CA VAL A 79 4.50 -24.07 8.55
C VAL A 79 5.70 -24.75 7.94
N ARG A 80 6.84 -24.07 7.85
CA ARG A 80 8.07 -24.58 7.20
C ARG A 80 9.28 -24.37 8.08
N GLY A 81 10.15 -25.35 8.15
CA GLY A 81 11.37 -25.23 8.95
C GLY A 81 12.34 -26.36 8.68
N SER A 82 13.49 -26.28 9.32
CA SER A 82 14.46 -27.37 9.33
C SER A 82 14.54 -27.92 10.74
N ASN A 83 14.37 -29.22 10.88
CA ASN A 83 14.43 -29.88 12.17
C ASN A 83 15.58 -30.89 12.20
N LEU A 84 16.29 -30.95 13.32
CA LEU A 84 17.34 -31.92 13.56
C LEU A 84 16.72 -33.13 14.25
N GLU A 85 16.59 -34.25 13.54
CA GLU A 85 15.98 -35.47 14.09
C GLU A 85 16.93 -36.15 15.08
N MET A 86 16.97 -35.63 16.31
CA MET A 86 17.67 -36.24 17.43
C MET A 86 16.75 -36.39 18.63
N PRO A 87 16.76 -37.55 19.31
CA PRO A 87 16.15 -37.68 20.63
C PRO A 87 17.06 -36.97 21.63
N ALA A 88 16.82 -35.69 21.80
CA ALA A 88 17.38 -34.92 22.88
C ALA A 88 16.25 -34.25 23.65
N VAL A 89 16.38 -34.24 24.97
CA VAL A 89 15.44 -33.62 25.93
C VAL A 89 15.39 -32.08 25.80
N TYR A 90 16.08 -31.51 24.79
CA TYR A 90 16.29 -30.07 24.61
C TYR A 90 16.38 -29.64 23.13
N VAL A 91 15.67 -30.30 22.20
CA VAL A 91 15.59 -29.81 20.82
C VAL A 91 14.61 -28.63 20.77
N THR A 92 15.11 -27.47 20.39
CA THR A 92 14.26 -26.34 20.01
C THR A 92 14.14 -26.32 18.48
N SER A 93 12.92 -26.46 17.98
CA SER A 93 12.63 -26.35 16.55
C SER A 93 12.02 -24.99 16.25
N VAL A 94 12.50 -24.32 15.20
CA VAL A 94 11.97 -23.03 14.74
C VAL A 94 11.39 -23.23 13.34
N PHE A 95 10.15 -22.80 13.18
CA PHE A 95 9.43 -22.85 11.91
C PHE A 95 8.97 -21.45 11.53
N ASP A 96 9.16 -21.09 10.27
CA ASP A 96 8.48 -19.97 9.66
C ASP A 96 7.04 -20.37 9.35
N VAL A 97 6.13 -19.40 9.48
CA VAL A 97 4.70 -19.59 9.29
C VAL A 97 4.19 -18.53 8.32
N ASP A 98 3.47 -18.97 7.30
CA ASP A 98 2.93 -18.07 6.28
C ASP A 98 1.75 -17.23 6.85
N LEU A 99 0.85 -17.87 7.61
CA LEU A 99 -0.37 -17.24 8.16
C LEU A 99 -0.79 -17.89 9.49
N ALA A 100 -1.18 -17.10 10.47
CA ALA A 100 -1.79 -17.56 11.72
C ALA A 100 -3.23 -17.03 11.85
N LEU A 101 -4.15 -17.92 12.19
CA LEU A 101 -5.59 -17.65 12.30
C LEU A 101 -6.03 -17.84 13.75
N LEU A 102 -6.56 -16.79 14.36
CA LEU A 102 -6.98 -16.79 15.76
C LEU A 102 -8.50 -16.70 15.84
N GLY A 103 -9.13 -17.55 16.65
CA GLY A 103 -10.57 -17.50 16.85
C GLY A 103 -11.14 -18.55 17.80
N SER A 104 -12.45 -18.77 17.69
CA SER A 104 -13.21 -19.68 18.57
C SER A 104 -13.11 -21.16 18.20
N SER A 105 -12.51 -21.49 17.06
CA SER A 105 -12.35 -22.86 16.57
C SER A 105 -11.18 -22.96 15.58
N HIS A 106 -10.73 -24.18 15.34
CA HIS A 106 -9.75 -24.47 14.30
C HIS A 106 -10.41 -24.49 12.92
N VAL A 107 -9.61 -24.19 11.90
CA VAL A 107 -9.97 -24.49 10.52
C VAL A 107 -9.29 -25.78 10.08
N SER A 108 -9.98 -26.54 9.23
CA SER A 108 -9.46 -27.75 8.62
C SER A 108 -8.70 -27.50 7.32
N GLU A 109 -8.92 -26.35 6.68
CA GLU A 109 -8.35 -25.99 5.38
C GLU A 109 -8.08 -24.48 5.26
N ASP A 110 -7.17 -24.13 4.36
CA ASP A 110 -6.85 -22.76 3.97
C ASP A 110 -7.77 -22.32 2.80
N ALA A 111 -9.05 -22.10 3.12
CA ALA A 111 -10.06 -21.73 2.14
C ALA A 111 -11.06 -20.74 2.77
N PHE A 112 -11.12 -19.53 2.20
CA PHE A 112 -11.94 -18.43 2.73
C PHE A 112 -12.69 -17.72 1.59
N GLU A 113 -13.97 -17.41 1.82
CA GLU A 113 -14.80 -16.67 0.87
C GLU A 113 -14.86 -15.17 1.18
N ARG A 114 -14.28 -14.74 2.30
CA ARG A 114 -14.39 -13.37 2.77
C ARG A 114 -13.19 -12.89 3.56
N VAL A 115 -12.81 -11.64 3.31
CA VAL A 115 -11.82 -10.89 4.09
C VAL A 115 -12.40 -9.54 4.52
N ASP A 116 -12.22 -9.18 5.78
CA ASP A 116 -12.47 -7.83 6.31
C ASP A 116 -11.12 -7.21 6.72
N VAL A 117 -10.88 -5.96 6.33
CA VAL A 117 -9.60 -5.28 6.56
C VAL A 117 -9.82 -3.88 7.13
N GLU A 118 -9.04 -3.55 8.17
CA GLU A 118 -9.05 -2.23 8.80
C GLU A 118 -7.71 -1.53 8.65
N PHE A 119 -7.75 -0.21 8.46
CA PHE A 119 -6.58 0.65 8.45
C PHE A 119 -6.75 1.80 9.43
N ASP A 120 -5.63 2.26 10.00
CA ASP A 120 -5.59 3.35 10.99
C ASP A 120 -6.32 4.64 10.56
N TYR A 121 -6.22 5.03 9.29
CA TYR A 121 -6.91 6.19 8.73
C TYR A 121 -8.26 5.90 8.08
N LEU A 122 -8.69 4.64 7.97
CA LEU A 122 -9.87 4.26 7.18
C LEU A 122 -11.13 4.96 7.67
N LYS A 123 -11.40 4.96 8.97
CA LYS A 123 -12.58 5.62 9.54
C LYS A 123 -12.58 7.14 9.30
N ALA A 124 -11.42 7.78 9.42
CA ALA A 124 -11.28 9.22 9.19
C ALA A 124 -11.43 9.58 7.71
N TRP A 125 -10.97 8.72 6.81
CA TRP A 125 -11.16 8.84 5.36
C TRP A 125 -12.61 8.56 4.93
N ALA A 126 -13.25 7.54 5.53
CA ALA A 126 -14.61 7.11 5.23
C ALA A 126 -15.68 8.08 5.76
N GLN A 127 -15.42 8.69 6.92
CA GLN A 127 -16.34 9.59 7.62
C GLN A 127 -17.76 9.00 7.78
N PRO A 128 -17.89 7.80 8.41
CA PRO A 128 -19.18 7.18 8.62
C PRO A 128 -20.14 8.09 9.42
N PRO A 129 -21.46 7.94 9.26
CA PRO A 129 -22.43 8.64 10.09
C PRO A 129 -22.23 8.34 11.58
N THR A 130 -22.40 9.35 12.44
CA THR A 130 -22.30 9.18 13.90
C THR A 130 -23.27 8.11 14.40
N ARG A 131 -22.75 7.15 15.16
CA ARG A 131 -23.55 6.06 15.74
C ARG A 131 -24.19 6.40 17.08
N VAL A 132 -23.72 7.43 17.75
CA VAL A 132 -24.32 7.99 18.96
C VAL A 132 -25.31 9.09 18.57
N VAL A 133 -26.60 8.84 18.80
CA VAL A 133 -27.68 9.80 18.55
C VAL A 133 -28.23 10.27 19.87
N ARG A 134 -28.33 11.58 20.07
CA ARG A 134 -29.01 12.16 21.24
C ARG A 134 -30.52 12.01 21.06
N ASP A 135 -31.22 11.50 22.06
CA ASP A 135 -32.67 11.43 22.00
C ASP A 135 -33.26 12.86 22.06
N PRO A 136 -34.01 13.30 21.04
CA PRO A 136 -34.58 14.65 21.01
C PRO A 136 -35.60 14.89 22.12
N ASN A 137 -36.23 13.84 22.66
CA ASN A 137 -37.22 13.92 23.73
C ASN A 137 -36.61 13.68 25.13
N ALA A 138 -35.39 13.16 25.18
CA ALA A 138 -34.66 12.91 26.42
C ALA A 138 -33.18 13.31 26.23
N PRO A 139 -32.84 14.60 26.40
CA PRO A 139 -31.51 15.12 26.09
C PRO A 139 -30.37 14.49 26.92
N ASP A 140 -30.68 13.80 28.01
CA ASP A 140 -29.70 13.07 28.82
C ASP A 140 -29.52 11.61 28.39
N LEU A 141 -30.32 11.14 27.43
CA LEU A 141 -30.24 9.80 26.85
C LEU A 141 -29.53 9.82 25.49
N HIS A 142 -28.55 8.93 25.36
CA HIS A 142 -27.85 8.65 24.12
C HIS A 142 -28.27 7.27 23.61
N GLN A 143 -28.73 7.20 22.37
CA GLN A 143 -29.00 5.94 21.67
C GLN A 143 -27.77 5.58 20.83
N ILE A 144 -27.29 4.34 20.98
CA ILE A 144 -26.17 3.82 20.21
C ILE A 144 -26.73 2.91 19.11
N ARG A 145 -26.45 3.24 17.86
CA ARG A 145 -26.80 2.40 16.70
C ARG A 145 -25.79 1.27 16.59
N THR A 146 -26.21 0.04 16.92
CA THR A 146 -25.37 -1.16 16.88
C THR A 146 -25.42 -1.90 15.54
N ALA A 147 -26.43 -1.64 14.70
CA ALA A 147 -26.56 -2.30 13.40
C ALA A 147 -25.38 -1.97 12.47
N ILE A 148 -24.82 -2.97 11.80
CA ILE A 148 -23.83 -2.78 10.74
C ILE A 148 -24.45 -1.94 9.63
N SER A 149 -23.70 -1.00 9.07
CA SER A 149 -24.16 -0.14 7.99
C SER A 149 -23.17 -0.19 6.84
N GLU A 150 -23.68 -0.49 5.66
CA GLU A 150 -22.95 -0.35 4.41
C GLU A 150 -22.86 1.13 4.05
N LEU A 151 -21.64 1.60 3.79
CA LEU A 151 -21.37 2.96 3.32
C LEU A 151 -21.26 2.99 1.80
N ALA A 152 -20.71 1.93 1.20
CA ALA A 152 -20.54 1.77 -0.23
C ALA A 152 -20.28 0.31 -0.58
N SER A 153 -20.62 -0.09 -1.81
CA SER A 153 -20.33 -1.42 -2.35
C SER A 153 -20.13 -1.36 -3.87
N CYS A 154 -19.40 -2.33 -4.40
CA CYS A 154 -19.21 -2.53 -5.84
C CYS A 154 -18.83 -3.98 -6.18
N ASP A 155 -19.14 -4.40 -7.40
CA ASP A 155 -18.64 -5.62 -8.00
C ASP A 155 -17.29 -5.37 -8.68
N VAL A 156 -16.34 -6.29 -8.55
CA VAL A 156 -15.01 -6.21 -9.21
C VAL A 156 -14.90 -7.06 -10.48
N GLY A 157 -16.03 -7.59 -10.98
CA GLY A 157 -16.16 -8.18 -12.32
C GLY A 157 -15.94 -9.69 -12.42
N ASP A 158 -15.25 -10.33 -11.46
CA ASP A 158 -15.06 -11.79 -11.40
C ASP A 158 -16.12 -12.50 -10.53
N GLY A 159 -17.21 -11.79 -10.20
CA GLY A 159 -18.23 -12.23 -9.25
C GLY A 159 -17.90 -11.89 -7.79
N SER A 160 -16.71 -11.34 -7.51
CA SER A 160 -16.38 -10.82 -6.20
C SER A 160 -16.98 -9.42 -6.00
N ALA A 161 -17.26 -9.09 -4.75
CA ALA A 161 -17.79 -7.80 -4.34
C ALA A 161 -16.94 -7.20 -3.22
N VAL A 162 -16.66 -5.90 -3.33
CA VAL A 162 -15.97 -5.10 -2.32
C VAL A 162 -16.97 -4.10 -1.74
N ALA A 163 -16.94 -3.94 -0.42
CA ALA A 163 -17.79 -2.98 0.24
C ALA A 163 -17.12 -2.38 1.47
N LEU A 164 -17.52 -1.14 1.78
CA LEU A 164 -17.06 -0.36 2.91
C LEU A 164 -18.18 -0.34 3.94
N TYR A 165 -17.88 -0.82 5.15
CA TYR A 165 -18.85 -0.89 6.24
C TYR A 165 -18.37 -0.14 7.46
N THR A 166 -19.32 0.20 8.32
CA THR A 166 -19.06 0.60 9.70
C THR A 166 -19.95 -0.23 10.61
N GLY A 167 -19.51 -0.49 11.84
CA GLY A 167 -20.26 -1.20 12.85
C GLY A 167 -19.79 -0.87 14.26
N VAL A 168 -20.36 -1.59 15.23
CA VAL A 168 -19.92 -1.57 16.62
C VAL A 168 -19.74 -3.01 17.07
N VAL A 169 -18.63 -3.30 17.72
CA VAL A 169 -18.39 -4.57 18.43
C VAL A 169 -18.20 -4.28 19.90
N GLY A 170 -18.55 -5.21 20.78
CA GLY A 170 -18.34 -5.06 22.20
C GLY A 170 -19.30 -5.86 23.05
N VAL A 171 -19.26 -5.60 24.36
CA VAL A 171 -20.04 -6.32 25.37
C VAL A 171 -21.06 -5.37 25.96
N PHE A 172 -22.32 -5.80 25.94
CA PHE A 172 -23.42 -5.13 26.62
C PHE A 172 -23.76 -5.92 27.88
N GLY A 173 -23.60 -5.29 29.05
CA GLY A 173 -23.97 -5.89 30.33
C GLY A 173 -24.63 -4.87 31.26
N ASP A 174 -25.29 -5.38 32.30
CA ASP A 174 -26.07 -4.56 33.23
C ASP A 174 -25.23 -3.50 33.97
N ASN A 175 -23.93 -3.76 34.17
CA ASN A 175 -23.02 -2.90 34.94
C ASN A 175 -22.00 -2.16 34.09
N ALA A 176 -21.76 -2.60 32.85
CA ALA A 176 -20.79 -2.00 31.95
C ALA A 176 -21.19 -2.26 30.50
N THR A 177 -21.13 -1.21 29.69
CA THR A 177 -21.25 -1.29 28.25
C THR A 177 -19.92 -0.83 27.67
N ASP A 178 -19.20 -1.75 27.03
CA ASP A 178 -17.98 -1.45 26.29
C ASP A 178 -18.23 -1.70 24.83
N LEU A 179 -18.09 -0.67 24.00
CA LEU A 179 -18.46 -0.65 22.60
C LEU A 179 -17.38 0.06 21.79
N ILE A 180 -16.84 -0.64 20.81
CA ILE A 180 -15.80 -0.19 19.90
C ILE A 180 -16.42 -0.03 18.52
N GLU A 181 -16.43 1.20 18.03
CA GLU A 181 -16.87 1.50 16.66
C GLU A 181 -15.74 1.26 15.67
N TYR A 182 -16.02 0.45 14.65
CA TYR A 182 -15.07 0.08 13.61
C TYR A 182 -15.50 0.54 12.21
N CYS A 183 -14.55 0.59 11.29
CA CYS A 183 -14.77 0.82 9.87
C CYS A 183 -13.82 -0.07 9.09
N ALA A 184 -14.36 -0.89 8.21
CA ALA A 184 -13.62 -1.92 7.51
C ALA A 184 -14.02 -1.95 6.02
N PHE A 185 -13.06 -2.23 5.17
CA PHE A 185 -13.38 -2.78 3.86
C PHE A 185 -13.62 -4.27 4.00
N GLN A 186 -14.48 -4.80 3.16
CA GLN A 186 -14.80 -6.21 3.08
C GLN A 186 -14.78 -6.62 1.63
N MET A 187 -14.16 -7.75 1.33
CA MET A 187 -14.32 -8.41 0.05
C MET A 187 -14.92 -9.78 0.26
N THR A 188 -15.89 -10.11 -0.59
CA THR A 188 -16.48 -11.44 -0.71
C THR A 188 -16.17 -11.97 -2.10
N VAL A 189 -15.76 -13.24 -2.16
CA VAL A 189 -15.44 -13.94 -3.41
C VAL A 189 -16.43 -15.09 -3.63
N PRO A 190 -16.75 -15.46 -4.88
CA PRO A 190 -17.75 -16.51 -5.16
C PRO A 190 -17.23 -17.91 -4.84
N GLU A 191 -15.92 -18.13 -4.94
CA GLU A 191 -15.25 -19.39 -4.64
C GLU A 191 -14.18 -19.15 -3.57
N ALA A 192 -14.08 -20.05 -2.59
CA ALA A 192 -13.12 -19.96 -1.51
C ALA A 192 -11.68 -19.94 -2.06
N ARG A 193 -10.83 -19.07 -1.48
CA ARG A 193 -9.42 -18.88 -1.86
C ARG A 193 -8.50 -19.08 -0.65
N GLN A 194 -7.23 -19.36 -0.91
CA GLN A 194 -6.21 -19.37 0.13
C GLN A 194 -6.15 -18.01 0.83
N GLY A 195 -5.95 -18.01 2.15
CA GLY A 195 -6.03 -16.82 2.98
C GLY A 195 -5.06 -15.74 2.56
N LEU A 196 -3.81 -16.10 2.26
CA LEU A 196 -2.82 -15.13 1.79
C LEU A 196 -3.10 -14.60 0.38
N ASP A 197 -3.64 -15.42 -0.52
CA ASP A 197 -4.02 -14.97 -1.85
C ASP A 197 -5.16 -13.95 -1.75
N LEU A 198 -6.16 -14.23 -0.91
CA LEU A 198 -7.27 -13.32 -0.66
C LEU A 198 -6.79 -12.02 0.00
N VAL A 199 -5.87 -12.10 0.96
CA VAL A 199 -5.24 -10.93 1.58
C VAL A 199 -4.50 -10.09 0.52
N ASN A 200 -3.64 -10.71 -0.30
CA ASN A 200 -2.82 -9.99 -1.27
C ASN A 200 -3.66 -9.30 -2.35
N GLN A 201 -4.74 -9.94 -2.81
CA GLN A 201 -5.65 -9.40 -3.82
C GLN A 201 -6.49 -8.21 -3.31
N VAL A 202 -6.65 -8.07 -1.99
CA VAL A 202 -7.59 -7.11 -1.40
C VAL A 202 -6.91 -6.03 -0.58
N VAL A 203 -6.07 -6.45 0.38
CA VAL A 203 -5.37 -5.52 1.29
C VAL A 203 -4.54 -4.54 0.49
N ARG A 204 -3.76 -5.03 -0.47
CA ARG A 204 -2.78 -4.18 -1.16
C ARG A 204 -3.45 -3.11 -2.03
N PRO A 205 -4.41 -3.41 -2.92
CA PRO A 205 -5.10 -2.38 -3.67
C PRO A 205 -5.79 -1.35 -2.78
N LEU A 206 -6.45 -1.78 -1.70
CA LEU A 206 -7.16 -0.86 -0.79
C LEU A 206 -6.19 0.02 0.01
N GLN A 207 -5.08 -0.54 0.46
CA GLN A 207 -4.03 0.22 1.14
C GLN A 207 -3.40 1.25 0.19
N ASP A 208 -3.09 0.84 -1.04
CA ASP A 208 -2.55 1.73 -2.07
C ASP A 208 -3.52 2.88 -2.38
N LEU A 209 -4.83 2.60 -2.48
CA LEU A 209 -5.87 3.62 -2.66
C LEU A 209 -5.84 4.64 -1.51
N LEU A 210 -5.79 4.17 -0.26
CA LEU A 210 -5.73 5.04 0.91
C LEU A 210 -4.42 5.86 0.93
N MET A 211 -3.28 5.27 0.62
CA MET A 211 -2.00 6.00 0.55
C MET A 211 -1.99 7.04 -0.58
N VAL A 212 -2.49 6.70 -1.77
CA VAL A 212 -2.66 7.65 -2.88
C VAL A 212 -3.65 8.76 -2.49
N SER A 213 -4.73 8.44 -1.80
CA SER A 213 -5.74 9.41 -1.37
C SER A 213 -5.22 10.35 -0.28
N LEU A 214 -4.50 9.83 0.71
CA LEU A 214 -4.10 10.55 1.93
C LEU A 214 -2.70 11.16 1.87
N GLY A 215 -1.81 10.62 1.03
CA GLY A 215 -0.46 11.13 0.80
C GLY A 215 0.51 10.86 1.94
N ARG A 216 0.29 9.77 2.68
CA ARG A 216 1.02 9.39 3.88
C ARG A 216 0.98 7.88 4.08
N GLU A 217 1.77 7.42 5.03
CA GLU A 217 1.77 6.06 5.53
C GLU A 217 0.37 5.65 6.04
N VAL A 218 -0.07 4.46 5.64
CA VAL A 218 -1.32 3.83 6.09
C VAL A 218 -0.99 2.46 6.62
N ARG A 219 -1.38 2.17 7.86
CA ARG A 219 -1.05 0.89 8.51
C ARG A 219 -2.26 -0.02 8.50
N LEU A 220 -2.01 -1.29 8.16
CA LEU A 220 -2.98 -2.35 8.34
C LEU A 220 -3.13 -2.63 9.83
N THR A 221 -4.31 -2.39 10.40
CA THR A 221 -4.54 -2.55 11.84
C THR A 221 -5.11 -3.92 12.15
N GLU A 222 -5.99 -4.43 11.30
CA GLU A 222 -6.67 -5.71 11.51
C GLU A 222 -7.00 -6.36 10.16
N VAL A 223 -6.88 -7.68 10.10
CA VAL A 223 -7.39 -8.51 9.00
C VAL A 223 -8.18 -9.65 9.62
N ARG A 224 -9.38 -9.87 9.10
CA ARG A 224 -10.22 -10.99 9.48
C ARG A 224 -10.57 -11.81 8.24
N LEU A 225 -10.32 -13.10 8.31
CA LEU A 225 -10.75 -14.06 7.30
C LEU A 225 -12.01 -14.76 7.79
N SER A 226 -12.91 -15.05 6.87
CA SER A 226 -14.14 -15.76 7.21
C SER A 226 -14.41 -16.88 6.24
N HIS A 227 -14.83 -18.01 6.80
CA HIS A 227 -15.32 -19.17 6.07
C HIS A 227 -16.75 -19.50 6.51
N GLN A 228 -17.58 -19.94 5.57
CA GLN A 228 -18.94 -20.36 5.86
C GLN A 228 -19.02 -21.87 6.09
N GLU A 229 -19.28 -22.27 7.34
CA GLU A 229 -19.48 -23.67 7.73
C GLU A 229 -20.95 -23.91 8.09
N GLY A 230 -21.72 -24.41 7.11
CA GLY A 230 -23.16 -24.59 7.25
C GLY A 230 -23.91 -23.25 7.39
N GLU A 231 -24.66 -23.07 8.47
CA GLU A 231 -25.38 -21.82 8.80
C GLU A 231 -24.51 -20.82 9.59
N HIS A 232 -23.33 -21.25 10.06
CA HIS A 232 -22.44 -20.43 10.88
C HIS A 232 -21.30 -19.85 10.05
N ARG A 233 -21.00 -18.57 10.26
CA ARG A 233 -19.81 -17.93 9.73
C ARG A 233 -18.74 -17.91 10.80
N MET A 234 -17.64 -18.60 10.54
CA MET A 234 -16.43 -18.51 11.36
C MET A 234 -15.68 -17.25 10.96
N VAL A 235 -15.31 -16.42 11.94
CA VAL A 235 -14.52 -15.20 11.75
C VAL A 235 -13.23 -15.36 12.51
N LEU A 236 -12.10 -15.21 11.82
CA LEU A 236 -10.77 -15.48 12.35
C LEU A 236 -9.90 -14.25 12.14
N GLU A 237 -9.26 -13.78 13.20
CA GLU A 237 -8.20 -12.77 13.07
C GLU A 237 -6.99 -13.39 12.38
N ALA A 238 -6.44 -12.70 11.38
CA ALA A 238 -5.33 -13.18 10.57
C ALA A 238 -4.05 -12.38 10.88
N LEU A 239 -2.99 -13.09 11.25
CA LEU A 239 -1.64 -12.55 11.41
C LEU A 239 -0.72 -13.11 10.34
N PHE A 240 0.04 -12.25 9.68
CA PHE A 240 1.00 -12.62 8.64
C PHE A 240 2.07 -11.52 8.53
N PRO A 241 3.31 -11.84 8.15
CA PRO A 241 4.34 -10.83 7.93
C PRO A 241 3.90 -9.82 6.87
N VAL A 242 3.91 -8.53 7.20
CA VAL A 242 3.52 -7.48 6.25
C VAL A 242 4.47 -6.29 6.34
N ALA A 243 5.02 -5.90 5.20
CA ALA A 243 5.82 -4.68 5.10
C ALA A 243 4.91 -3.46 5.37
N GLN A 244 4.98 -2.93 6.58
CA GLN A 244 4.19 -1.78 7.01
C GLN A 244 5.09 -0.75 7.71
N PRO A 245 4.76 0.54 7.62
CA PRO A 245 5.53 1.57 8.30
C PRO A 245 5.51 1.34 9.82
N PRO A 246 6.59 1.76 10.53
CA PRO A 246 6.69 1.58 11.97
C PRO A 246 5.57 2.32 12.70
N ALA A 247 5.25 1.88 13.91
CA ALA A 247 4.35 2.57 14.84
C ALA A 247 5.00 3.88 15.36
N SER A 248 5.30 4.82 14.48
CA SER A 248 6.07 6.02 14.81
C SER A 248 5.23 7.10 15.49
N ILE A 249 3.90 6.98 15.48
CA ILE A 249 2.98 7.92 16.10
C ILE A 249 2.14 7.16 17.15
N PRO A 250 2.04 7.64 18.40
CA PRO A 250 1.07 7.14 19.36
C PRO A 250 -0.33 7.14 18.72
N PRO A 251 -1.18 6.13 18.97
CA PRO A 251 -2.50 6.06 18.35
C PRO A 251 -3.24 7.39 18.58
N LEU A 252 -3.40 8.16 17.51
CA LEU A 252 -4.10 9.43 17.55
C LEU A 252 -5.55 9.14 17.91
N LYS A 253 -6.14 10.00 18.74
CA LYS A 253 -7.58 9.90 19.03
C LYS A 253 -8.36 10.05 17.72
N PRO A 254 -9.54 9.44 17.57
CA PRO A 254 -10.35 9.53 16.35
C PRO A 254 -10.58 10.98 15.86
N SER A 255 -10.77 11.93 16.79
CA SER A 255 -10.91 13.36 16.44
C SER A 255 -9.61 13.98 15.90
N GLN A 256 -8.45 13.54 16.37
CA GLN A 256 -7.16 13.97 15.87
C GLN A 256 -6.89 13.37 14.49
N LEU A 257 -7.24 12.10 14.27
CA LEU A 257 -7.16 11.46 12.95
C LEU A 257 -8.04 12.18 11.93
N LEU A 258 -9.29 12.47 12.29
CA LEU A 258 -10.19 13.22 11.43
C LEU A 258 -9.63 14.61 11.09
N ASN A 259 -9.21 15.38 12.09
CA ASN A 259 -8.59 16.69 11.85
C ASN A 259 -7.32 16.58 10.98
N ASN A 260 -6.54 15.52 11.13
CA ASN A 260 -5.32 15.28 10.37
C ASN A 260 -5.58 14.89 8.90
N VAL A 261 -6.70 14.25 8.60
CA VAL A 261 -7.16 13.96 7.24
C VAL A 261 -7.79 15.19 6.59
N LEU A 262 -8.58 15.95 7.37
CA LEU A 262 -9.35 17.11 6.90
C LEU A 262 -8.61 18.45 6.98
N ASP A 263 -7.40 18.49 7.53
CA ASP A 263 -6.60 19.71 7.60
C ASP A 263 -6.43 20.27 6.18
N TYR A 264 -6.65 21.57 6.01
CA TYR A 264 -6.43 22.26 4.75
C TYR A 264 -4.95 22.22 4.31
N ARG A 265 -4.03 22.00 5.26
CA ARG A 265 -2.60 21.74 5.03
C ARG A 265 -2.26 20.26 4.84
N ALA A 266 -3.25 19.36 4.94
CA ALA A 266 -3.02 17.95 4.69
C ALA A 266 -2.69 17.69 3.21
N PRO A 267 -1.84 16.69 2.92
CA PRO A 267 -1.65 16.19 1.56
C PRO A 267 -2.80 15.31 1.05
N THR A 268 -3.92 15.22 1.78
CA THR A 268 -5.11 14.48 1.35
C THR A 268 -5.62 15.08 0.04
N LEU A 269 -5.88 14.24 -0.97
CA LEU A 269 -6.45 14.64 -2.26
C LEU A 269 -7.90 14.15 -2.43
N LEU A 270 -8.26 13.07 -1.73
CA LEU A 270 -9.55 12.41 -1.85
C LEU A 270 -9.96 11.78 -0.51
N THR A 271 -11.24 11.86 -0.18
CA THR A 271 -11.88 11.09 0.90
C THR A 271 -13.13 10.39 0.35
N ALA A 272 -13.64 9.37 1.04
CA ALA A 272 -14.82 8.64 0.56
C ALA A 272 -16.05 9.55 0.45
N LYS A 273 -16.13 10.56 1.31
CA LYS A 273 -17.24 11.50 1.40
C LYS A 273 -16.84 12.85 0.83
N LYS A 274 -17.77 13.53 0.13
CA LYS A 274 -17.56 14.91 -0.29
C LYS A 274 -17.20 15.80 0.91
N LEU A 275 -16.03 16.43 0.87
CA LEU A 275 -15.78 17.58 1.74
C LEU A 275 -16.41 18.84 1.16
N ALA A 276 -16.83 19.75 2.04
CA ALA A 276 -17.24 21.07 1.61
C ALA A 276 -16.07 21.73 0.86
N ASN A 277 -16.31 22.16 -0.37
CA ASN A 277 -15.33 22.72 -1.32
C ASN A 277 -14.42 21.72 -2.06
N GLU A 278 -14.67 20.41 -1.97
CA GLU A 278 -14.04 19.45 -2.87
C GLU A 278 -14.83 19.32 -4.18
N PRO A 279 -14.16 19.38 -5.34
CA PRO A 279 -14.81 19.40 -6.64
C PRO A 279 -15.69 18.17 -6.88
N THR A 280 -15.22 16.97 -6.49
CA THR A 280 -15.94 15.76 -6.90
C THR A 280 -15.71 14.59 -5.96
N PRO A 281 -16.77 13.96 -5.46
CA PRO A 281 -16.77 12.54 -5.19
C PRO A 281 -17.63 11.86 -6.23
N LEU A 282 -17.01 10.95 -6.98
CA LEU A 282 -17.75 9.79 -7.42
C LEU A 282 -18.41 9.14 -6.19
N PRO A 283 -19.58 8.53 -6.34
CA PRO A 283 -20.06 7.57 -5.36
C PRO A 283 -18.93 6.61 -5.00
N THR A 284 -18.65 6.43 -3.71
CA THR A 284 -17.49 5.65 -3.24
C THR A 284 -17.44 4.25 -3.84
N GLY A 285 -18.61 3.63 -4.11
CA GLY A 285 -18.70 2.33 -4.78
C GLY A 285 -18.15 2.36 -6.21
N GLU A 286 -18.53 3.35 -7.02
CA GLU A 286 -18.03 3.52 -8.39
C GLU A 286 -16.51 3.73 -8.40
N MET A 287 -16.02 4.58 -7.49
CA MET A 287 -14.59 4.81 -7.30
C MET A 287 -13.82 3.52 -6.94
N LEU A 288 -14.38 2.68 -6.06
CA LEU A 288 -13.76 1.39 -5.70
C LEU A 288 -13.74 0.45 -6.92
N ALA A 289 -14.84 0.34 -7.66
CA ALA A 289 -14.91 -0.49 -8.86
C ALA A 289 -13.86 -0.09 -9.90
N ASP A 290 -13.75 1.20 -10.17
CA ASP A 290 -12.79 1.74 -11.12
C ASP A 290 -11.35 1.59 -10.62
N TRP A 291 -11.11 1.75 -9.32
CA TRP A 291 -9.79 1.54 -8.74
C TRP A 291 -9.31 0.11 -8.91
N PHE A 292 -10.12 -0.90 -8.58
CA PHE A 292 -9.74 -2.30 -8.77
C PHE A 292 -9.50 -2.64 -10.25
N ARG A 293 -10.28 -2.05 -11.16
CA ARG A 293 -10.07 -2.25 -12.61
C ARG A 293 -8.74 -1.67 -13.11
N GLU A 294 -8.34 -0.54 -12.56
CA GLU A 294 -7.16 0.21 -13.00
C GLU A 294 -5.87 -0.22 -12.29
N HIS A 295 -5.96 -0.74 -11.06
CA HIS A 295 -4.81 -1.00 -10.17
C HIS A 295 -3.74 -1.89 -10.82
N ASP A 296 -4.12 -2.99 -11.46
CA ASP A 296 -3.18 -3.90 -12.13
C ASP A 296 -2.37 -3.22 -13.24
N GLY A 297 -3.01 -2.30 -13.98
CA GLY A 297 -2.36 -1.50 -15.04
C GLY A 297 -1.42 -0.41 -14.50
N LEU A 298 -1.50 -0.13 -13.21
CA LEU A 298 -0.76 0.93 -12.51
C LEU A 298 0.39 0.38 -11.66
N GLY A 299 0.73 -0.91 -11.77
CA GLY A 299 1.71 -1.58 -10.91
C GLY A 299 3.05 -0.84 -10.78
N GLU A 300 3.74 -0.54 -11.89
CA GLU A 300 5.05 0.14 -11.85
C GLU A 300 4.93 1.58 -11.28
N PRO A 301 4.02 2.46 -11.76
CA PRO A 301 3.79 3.76 -11.13
C PRO A 301 3.53 3.69 -9.62
N LEU A 302 2.68 2.75 -9.18
CA LEU A 302 2.29 2.62 -7.77
C LEU A 302 3.43 2.10 -6.89
N ILE A 303 4.13 1.05 -7.31
CA ILE A 303 5.27 0.50 -6.57
C ILE A 303 6.31 1.60 -6.32
N GLN A 304 6.65 2.36 -7.36
CA GLN A 304 7.64 3.43 -7.26
C GLN A 304 7.15 4.60 -6.39
N LEU A 305 5.89 5.00 -6.54
CA LEU A 305 5.30 6.09 -5.75
C LEU A 305 5.20 5.74 -4.26
N LEU A 306 4.78 4.52 -3.96
CA LEU A 306 4.37 4.12 -2.62
C LEU A 306 5.48 3.44 -1.82
N SER A 307 6.55 2.96 -2.47
CA SER A 307 7.72 2.40 -1.78
C SER A 307 8.23 3.27 -0.62
N PRO A 308 8.27 4.62 -0.69
CA PRO A 308 8.71 5.46 0.42
C PRO A 308 7.74 5.47 1.60
N PHE A 309 6.45 5.16 1.39
CA PHE A 309 5.48 5.02 2.48
C PHE A 309 5.58 3.65 3.16
N TYR A 310 5.95 2.61 2.42
CA TYR A 310 6.21 1.28 2.97
C TYR A 310 7.57 1.21 3.70
N ALA A 311 8.56 1.97 3.23
CA ALA A 311 9.91 2.04 3.78
C ALA A 311 10.30 3.50 4.12
N PRO A 312 9.74 4.10 5.19
CA PRO A 312 9.98 5.50 5.51
C PRO A 312 11.43 5.83 5.91
N PHE A 313 12.25 4.81 6.17
CA PHE A 313 13.69 4.93 6.41
C PHE A 313 14.51 5.18 5.14
N MET A 314 13.90 5.19 3.94
CA MET A 314 14.58 5.51 2.69
C MET A 314 15.21 6.91 2.72
N SER A 315 16.46 7.01 2.22
CA SER A 315 17.12 8.30 2.08
C SER A 315 16.36 9.21 1.10
N PRO A 316 16.39 10.55 1.29
CA PRO A 316 15.71 11.48 0.38
C PRO A 316 16.12 11.32 -1.08
N GLU A 317 17.37 10.92 -1.36
CA GLU A 317 17.86 10.62 -2.71
C GLU A 317 17.09 9.45 -3.32
N HIS A 318 16.91 8.35 -2.58
CA HIS A 318 16.16 7.20 -3.05
C HIS A 318 14.67 7.52 -3.19
N ARG A 319 14.09 8.27 -2.24
CA ARG A 319 12.67 8.69 -2.32
C ARG A 319 12.40 9.58 -3.53
N TYR A 320 13.30 10.53 -3.81
CA TYR A 320 13.22 11.37 -5.00
C TYR A 320 13.36 10.54 -6.27
N SER A 321 14.34 9.62 -6.32
CA SER A 321 14.53 8.72 -7.46
C SER A 321 13.29 7.88 -7.75
N ALA A 322 12.70 7.26 -6.72
CA ALA A 322 11.50 6.44 -6.85
C ALA A 322 10.29 7.28 -7.31
N THR A 323 10.11 8.47 -6.73
CA THR A 323 9.05 9.40 -7.16
C THR A 323 9.20 9.82 -8.63
N PHE A 324 10.43 10.10 -9.06
CA PHE A 324 10.69 10.46 -10.46
C PHE A 324 10.44 9.28 -11.41
N GLN A 325 10.88 8.07 -11.04
CA GLN A 325 10.61 6.85 -11.81
C GLN A 325 9.11 6.55 -11.90
N SER A 326 8.37 6.80 -10.83
CA SER A 326 6.90 6.74 -10.85
C SER A 326 6.30 7.71 -11.87
N ALA A 327 6.79 8.94 -11.94
CA ALA A 327 6.35 9.90 -12.96
C ALA A 327 6.66 9.40 -14.38
N GLU A 328 7.86 8.87 -14.63
CA GLU A 328 8.20 8.30 -15.95
C GLU A 328 7.28 7.14 -16.35
N ALA A 329 7.06 6.20 -15.42
CA ALA A 329 6.17 5.05 -15.65
C ALA A 329 4.73 5.52 -15.88
N LEU A 330 4.27 6.49 -15.10
CA LEU A 330 2.92 7.05 -15.23
C LEU A 330 2.73 7.75 -16.58
N HIS A 331 3.72 8.53 -17.03
CA HIS A 331 3.69 9.16 -18.35
C HIS A 331 3.48 8.11 -19.46
N ASP A 332 4.17 6.97 -19.35
CA ASP A 332 4.07 5.90 -20.34
C ASP A 332 2.71 5.18 -20.27
N VAL A 333 2.16 4.95 -19.07
CA VAL A 333 0.80 4.41 -18.87
C VAL A 333 -0.28 5.34 -19.40
N LEU A 334 -0.13 6.65 -19.21
CA LEU A 334 -1.05 7.68 -19.73
C LEU A 334 -0.94 7.87 -21.25
N ALA A 335 0.01 7.19 -21.90
CA ALA A 335 0.24 7.24 -23.34
C ALA A 335 0.43 8.68 -23.88
N LEU A 336 1.08 9.56 -23.11
CA LEU A 336 1.33 10.98 -23.46
C LEU A 336 2.40 11.17 -24.56
N GLY A 337 2.64 10.14 -25.38
CA GLY A 337 3.59 10.13 -26.48
C GLY A 337 5.04 9.92 -26.00
N THR A 338 5.67 8.83 -26.44
CA THR A 338 7.06 8.50 -26.06
C THR A 338 8.11 9.13 -26.96
N LYS A 339 7.71 9.69 -28.11
CA LYS A 339 8.61 10.26 -29.11
C LYS A 339 8.61 11.78 -29.06
N ASP A 340 9.79 12.36 -29.23
CA ASP A 340 10.02 13.80 -29.30
C ASP A 340 9.38 14.40 -30.57
N LEU A 341 9.65 13.77 -31.72
CA LEU A 341 9.06 14.16 -33.00
C LEU A 341 8.37 12.98 -33.71
N PRO A 342 7.39 13.23 -34.59
CA PRO A 342 6.93 12.25 -35.56
C PRO A 342 8.11 11.66 -36.35
N LYS A 343 8.04 10.37 -36.67
CA LYS A 343 9.15 9.63 -37.30
C LYS A 343 9.65 10.27 -38.61
N ALA A 344 8.76 10.88 -39.39
CA ALA A 344 9.11 11.57 -40.63
C ALA A 344 9.92 12.84 -40.35
N GLU A 345 9.44 13.70 -39.45
CA GLU A 345 10.10 14.93 -39.03
C GLU A 345 11.44 14.65 -38.34
N HIS A 346 11.52 13.60 -37.52
CA HIS A 346 12.78 13.18 -36.91
C HIS A 346 13.82 12.79 -37.97
N ARG A 347 13.42 12.00 -38.98
CA ARG A 347 14.31 11.61 -40.08
C ARG A 347 14.79 12.82 -40.86
N GLU A 348 13.92 13.79 -41.12
CA GLU A 348 14.29 15.03 -41.78
C GLU A 348 15.28 15.85 -40.94
N ARG A 349 14.99 16.02 -39.64
CA ARG A 349 15.88 16.70 -38.69
C ARG A 349 17.27 16.07 -38.66
N VAL A 350 17.34 14.74 -38.53
CA VAL A 350 18.61 14.00 -38.52
C VAL A 350 19.34 14.16 -39.85
N SER A 351 18.65 14.07 -40.99
CA SER A 351 19.28 14.21 -42.31
C SER A 351 19.93 15.58 -42.47
N ARG A 352 19.22 16.67 -42.13
CA ARG A 352 19.76 18.04 -42.20
C ARG A 352 21.00 18.21 -41.33
N VAL A 353 21.00 17.68 -40.10
CA VAL A 353 22.15 17.78 -39.19
C VAL A 353 23.33 16.95 -39.70
N VAL A 354 23.09 15.74 -40.19
CA VAL A 354 24.14 14.87 -40.74
C VAL A 354 24.77 15.45 -42.00
N GLU A 355 23.99 16.08 -42.88
CA GLU A 355 24.53 16.79 -44.05
C GLU A 355 25.47 17.93 -43.64
N LEU A 356 25.12 18.72 -42.63
CA LEU A 356 25.98 19.77 -42.09
C LEU A 356 27.27 19.21 -41.47
N ILE A 357 27.17 18.10 -40.74
CA ILE A 357 28.34 17.42 -40.15
C ILE A 357 29.25 16.89 -41.26
N LYS A 358 28.70 16.27 -42.31
CA LYS A 358 29.49 15.75 -43.44
C LYS A 358 30.12 16.84 -44.29
N ALA A 359 29.51 18.03 -44.35
CA ALA A 359 30.08 19.21 -44.99
C ALA A 359 31.17 19.89 -44.14
N SER A 360 31.34 19.51 -42.88
CA SER A 360 32.38 20.03 -42.01
C SER A 360 33.72 19.32 -42.21
N SER A 361 34.80 19.86 -41.67
CA SER A 361 36.14 19.27 -41.70
C SER A 361 36.36 18.20 -40.62
N LEU A 362 35.29 17.61 -40.07
CA LEU A 362 35.38 16.53 -39.09
C LEU A 362 35.83 15.21 -39.75
N PRO A 363 36.52 14.33 -39.01
CA PRO A 363 36.82 12.98 -39.46
C PRO A 363 35.55 12.20 -39.81
N GLU A 364 35.60 11.38 -40.87
CA GLU A 364 34.47 10.58 -41.34
C GLU A 364 33.93 9.64 -40.24
N ALA A 365 34.82 9.06 -39.44
CA ALA A 365 34.44 8.21 -38.31
C ALA A 365 33.58 8.95 -37.26
N ASP A 366 33.87 10.23 -36.99
CA ASP A 366 33.11 11.04 -36.04
C ASP A 366 31.73 11.40 -36.62
N ALA A 367 31.67 11.69 -37.92
CA ALA A 367 30.43 11.96 -38.62
C ALA A 367 29.49 10.75 -38.64
N ASP A 368 30.03 9.55 -38.90
CA ASP A 368 29.27 8.29 -38.88
C ASP A 368 28.78 7.93 -37.48
N TRP A 369 29.64 8.12 -36.46
CA TRP A 369 29.24 7.95 -35.06
C TRP A 369 28.09 8.89 -34.69
N ALA A 370 28.19 10.18 -35.03
CA ALA A 370 27.14 11.16 -34.76
C ALA A 370 25.83 10.80 -35.47
N GLN A 371 25.89 10.40 -36.74
CA GLN A 371 24.72 9.93 -37.49
C GLN A 371 24.05 8.74 -36.80
N LYS A 372 24.83 7.76 -36.34
CA LYS A 372 24.31 6.59 -35.64
C LYS A 372 23.61 6.98 -34.34
N VAL A 373 24.21 7.85 -33.54
CA VAL A 373 23.64 8.32 -32.27
C VAL A 373 22.35 9.10 -32.51
N LEU A 374 22.35 10.06 -33.43
CA LEU A 374 21.19 10.92 -33.71
C LEU A 374 20.03 10.12 -34.32
N SER A 375 20.32 9.17 -35.20
CA SER A 375 19.27 8.34 -35.83
C SER A 375 18.55 7.44 -34.83
N GLY A 376 19.24 7.03 -33.77
CA GLY A 376 18.70 6.15 -32.74
C GLY A 376 17.94 6.86 -31.60
N ARG A 377 18.05 8.19 -31.47
CA ARG A 377 17.51 8.95 -30.33
C ARG A 377 16.39 9.90 -30.73
N ASN A 378 15.15 9.38 -30.69
CA ASN A 378 13.92 10.16 -30.85
C ASN A 378 12.98 10.03 -29.64
N ASP A 379 13.46 9.49 -28.52
CA ASP A 379 12.66 9.37 -27.31
C ASP A 379 12.55 10.72 -26.62
N LYS A 380 11.39 11.00 -26.02
CA LYS A 380 11.22 12.18 -25.16
C LYS A 380 12.28 12.17 -24.07
N SER A 381 12.89 13.32 -23.83
CA SER A 381 13.78 13.50 -22.69
C SER A 381 13.01 13.34 -21.37
N LEU A 382 13.73 13.05 -20.29
CA LEU A 382 13.12 13.00 -18.95
C LEU A 382 12.41 14.31 -18.59
N SER A 383 13.00 15.46 -18.94
CA SER A 383 12.40 16.79 -18.76
C SER A 383 11.06 16.89 -19.48
N ALA A 384 11.02 16.49 -20.74
CA ALA A 384 9.83 16.57 -21.58
C ALA A 384 8.71 15.65 -21.08
N LYS A 385 9.04 14.47 -20.55
CA LYS A 385 8.05 13.58 -19.91
C LYS A 385 7.39 14.26 -18.70
N ILE A 386 8.20 14.90 -17.84
CA ILE A 386 7.67 15.63 -16.67
C ILE A 386 6.83 16.83 -17.10
N GLU A 387 7.29 17.61 -18.08
CA GLU A 387 6.52 18.74 -18.62
C GLU A 387 5.17 18.30 -19.19
N SER A 388 5.11 17.21 -19.96
CA SER A 388 3.85 16.66 -20.47
C SER A 388 2.88 16.24 -19.34
N LEU A 389 3.39 15.72 -18.22
CA LEU A 389 2.54 15.42 -17.05
C LEU A 389 2.01 16.68 -16.37
N LEU A 390 2.81 17.76 -16.32
CA LEU A 390 2.38 19.04 -15.77
C LEU A 390 1.33 19.70 -16.67
N GLU A 391 1.53 19.66 -17.99
CA GLU A 391 0.55 20.16 -18.97
C GLU A 391 -0.80 19.45 -18.82
N GLU A 392 -0.79 18.11 -18.72
CA GLU A 392 -2.00 17.31 -18.51
C GLU A 392 -2.64 17.56 -17.13
N ALA A 393 -1.88 18.06 -16.15
CA ALA A 393 -2.38 18.42 -14.82
C ALA A 393 -3.07 19.80 -14.77
N GLY A 394 -3.25 20.47 -15.91
CA GLY A 394 -4.05 21.68 -16.05
C GLY A 394 -3.63 22.80 -15.08
N PRO A 395 -4.57 23.40 -14.31
CA PRO A 395 -4.28 24.49 -13.38
C PRO A 395 -3.17 24.19 -12.36
N ALA A 396 -3.07 22.95 -11.88
CA ALA A 396 -2.04 22.59 -10.91
C ALA A 396 -0.65 22.59 -11.55
N GLY A 397 -0.49 21.97 -12.73
CA GLY A 397 0.77 22.00 -13.44
C GLY A 397 1.16 23.39 -13.92
N ALA A 398 0.20 24.20 -14.38
CA ALA A 398 0.43 25.59 -14.75
C ALA A 398 0.96 26.43 -13.56
N ALA A 399 0.44 26.22 -12.35
CA ALA A 399 0.93 26.89 -11.14
C ALA A 399 2.38 26.51 -10.82
N LEU A 400 2.76 25.23 -10.96
CA LEU A 400 4.14 24.78 -10.77
C LEU A 400 5.09 25.36 -11.83
N LEU A 401 4.68 25.37 -13.11
CA LEU A 401 5.46 25.96 -14.20
C LEU A 401 5.60 27.47 -14.07
N ALA A 402 4.60 28.17 -13.51
CA ALA A 402 4.71 29.60 -13.22
C ALA A 402 5.72 29.87 -12.09
N ALA A 403 5.74 29.04 -11.05
CA ALA A 403 6.71 29.17 -9.95
C ALA A 403 8.12 28.71 -10.32
N ALA A 404 8.24 27.68 -11.17
CA ALA A 404 9.49 27.14 -11.66
C ALA A 404 9.42 26.84 -13.16
N PRO A 405 9.69 27.82 -14.04
CA PRO A 405 9.58 27.64 -15.49
C PRO A 405 10.44 26.51 -16.07
N SER A 406 11.56 26.19 -15.41
CA SER A 406 12.45 25.10 -15.79
C SER A 406 12.23 23.81 -14.98
N PHE A 407 11.04 23.61 -14.39
CA PHE A 407 10.76 22.51 -13.46
C PHE A 407 11.16 21.13 -14.01
N GLY A 408 10.78 20.81 -15.25
CA GLY A 408 11.13 19.53 -15.88
C GLY A 408 12.64 19.33 -16.00
N THR A 409 13.35 20.39 -16.41
CA THR A 409 14.79 20.35 -16.62
C THR A 409 15.54 20.23 -15.30
N GLU A 410 15.15 21.01 -14.29
CA GLU A 410 15.77 20.94 -12.96
C GLU A 410 15.46 19.61 -12.26
N SER A 411 14.24 19.09 -12.41
CA SER A 411 13.91 17.76 -11.89
C SER A 411 14.80 16.67 -12.52
N ALA A 412 14.92 16.67 -13.84
CA ALA A 412 15.77 15.71 -14.55
C ALA A 412 17.25 15.84 -14.15
N LYS A 413 17.76 17.07 -13.94
CA LYS A 413 19.13 17.30 -13.46
C LYS A 413 19.33 16.74 -12.05
N LEU A 414 18.42 17.02 -11.12
CA LEU A 414 18.46 16.48 -9.76
C LEU A 414 18.45 14.95 -9.78
N ARG A 415 17.64 14.35 -10.66
CA ARG A 415 17.56 12.90 -10.83
C ARG A 415 18.87 12.30 -11.34
N ALA A 416 19.47 12.93 -12.34
CA ALA A 416 20.76 12.50 -12.90
C ALA A 416 21.89 12.57 -11.86
N ARG A 417 21.91 13.62 -11.01
CA ARG A 417 22.90 13.75 -9.94
C ARG A 417 22.79 12.66 -8.89
N VAL A 418 21.57 12.24 -8.54
CA VAL A 418 21.33 11.09 -7.65
C VAL A 418 21.86 9.80 -8.29
N SER A 419 21.54 9.54 -9.56
CA SER A 419 22.01 8.33 -10.27
C SER A 419 23.52 8.21 -10.38
N HIS A 420 24.22 9.33 -10.60
CA HIS A 420 25.64 9.32 -10.99
C HIS A 420 26.58 9.78 -9.88
N GLY A 421 26.14 9.76 -8.61
CA GLY A 421 26.97 10.06 -7.44
C GLY A 421 27.34 11.53 -7.25
N GLY A 422 26.71 12.44 -8.02
CA GLY A 422 26.91 13.89 -7.92
C GLY A 422 26.14 14.56 -6.77
N ALA A 423 25.20 13.86 -6.14
CA ALA A 423 24.29 14.38 -5.11
C ALA A 423 24.93 14.67 -3.73
N ARG A 424 26.26 14.83 -3.64
CA ARG A 424 26.98 14.99 -2.37
C ARG A 424 26.80 16.36 -1.70
N VAL A 425 26.20 17.33 -2.38
CA VAL A 425 26.02 18.69 -1.83
C VAL A 425 24.74 18.74 -0.99
N GLU A 426 24.90 19.00 0.31
CA GLU A 426 23.81 19.09 1.29
C GLU A 426 22.81 20.21 0.96
N THR A 427 23.27 21.29 0.30
CA THR A 427 22.43 22.41 -0.14
C THR A 427 21.39 22.03 -1.20
N GLU A 428 21.52 20.87 -1.85
CA GLU A 428 20.53 20.39 -2.83
C GLU A 428 19.48 19.46 -2.23
N ARG A 429 19.66 19.03 -0.97
CA ARG A 429 18.80 18.05 -0.32
C ARG A 429 17.37 18.57 -0.14
N TRP A 430 17.22 19.80 0.34
CA TRP A 430 15.91 20.41 0.56
C TRP A 430 15.19 20.68 -0.78
N ARG A 431 15.94 21.06 -1.84
CA ARG A 431 15.39 21.19 -3.19
C ARG A 431 14.84 19.87 -3.71
N ARG A 432 15.61 18.78 -3.57
CA ARG A 432 15.12 17.44 -3.94
C ARG A 432 13.81 17.10 -3.23
N THR A 433 13.72 17.34 -1.92
CA THR A 433 12.49 17.12 -1.15
C THR A 433 11.33 17.97 -1.66
N LEU A 434 11.57 19.24 -2.02
CA LEU A 434 10.52 20.12 -2.54
C LEU A 434 9.98 19.67 -3.91
N TYR A 435 10.88 19.33 -4.82
CA TYR A 435 10.53 18.77 -6.13
C TYR A 435 9.88 17.38 -6.00
N GLU A 436 10.31 16.56 -5.02
CA GLU A 436 9.66 15.30 -4.66
C GLU A 436 8.19 15.53 -4.29
N HIS A 437 7.91 16.48 -3.39
CA HIS A 437 6.56 16.78 -2.95
C HIS A 437 5.67 17.30 -4.08
N ALA A 438 6.19 18.20 -4.92
CA ALA A 438 5.48 18.70 -6.09
C ALA A 438 5.16 17.56 -7.08
N LEU A 439 6.13 16.71 -7.40
CA LEU A 439 5.92 15.55 -8.29
C LEU A 439 4.91 14.56 -7.70
N ARG A 440 5.03 14.20 -6.41
CA ARG A 440 4.06 13.30 -5.76
C ARG A 440 2.65 13.83 -5.83
N TRP A 441 2.46 15.15 -5.67
CA TRP A 441 1.15 15.77 -5.80
C TRP A 441 0.55 15.54 -7.19
N ILE A 442 1.35 15.78 -8.24
CA ILE A 442 0.94 15.61 -9.64
C ILE A 442 0.68 14.14 -9.98
N ILE A 443 1.57 13.23 -9.59
CA ILE A 443 1.40 11.79 -9.82
C ILE A 443 0.11 11.30 -9.17
N ARG A 444 -0.11 11.62 -7.90
CA ARG A 444 -1.31 11.20 -7.17
C ARG A 444 -2.59 11.79 -7.76
N GLY A 445 -2.57 13.05 -8.20
CA GLY A 445 -3.69 13.67 -8.89
C GLY A 445 -4.04 12.93 -10.20
N HIS A 446 -3.04 12.58 -11.00
CA HIS A 446 -3.24 11.77 -12.22
C HIS A 446 -3.80 10.38 -11.93
N LEU A 447 -3.31 9.71 -10.88
CA LEU A 447 -3.84 8.41 -10.45
C LEU A 447 -5.32 8.51 -10.07
N ILE A 448 -5.73 9.57 -9.37
CA ILE A 448 -7.15 9.80 -9.03
C ILE A 448 -7.96 10.16 -10.28
N CYS A 449 -7.40 10.94 -11.21
CA CYS A 449 -8.05 11.28 -12.48
C CYS A 449 -8.41 10.05 -13.32
N ARG A 450 -7.71 8.91 -13.17
CA ARG A 450 -8.08 7.64 -13.82
C ARG A 450 -9.47 7.16 -13.42
N LEU A 451 -9.91 7.48 -12.21
CA LEU A 451 -11.20 7.09 -11.68
C LEU A 451 -12.33 8.00 -12.19
N LEU A 452 -11.99 9.18 -12.72
CA LEU A 452 -12.92 10.25 -13.03
C LEU A 452 -13.20 10.37 -14.53
N ASP A 453 -14.39 10.87 -14.87
CA ASP A 453 -14.71 11.33 -16.22
C ASP A 453 -14.00 12.66 -16.58
N SER A 454 -14.06 13.11 -17.83
CA SER A 454 -13.33 14.30 -18.30
C SER A 454 -13.70 15.60 -17.57
N ASP A 455 -14.97 15.78 -17.24
CA ASP A 455 -15.46 17.00 -16.60
C ASP A 455 -15.01 17.02 -15.13
N GLN A 456 -15.13 15.87 -14.48
CA GLN A 456 -14.68 15.66 -13.10
C GLN A 456 -13.16 15.80 -12.95
N ARG A 457 -12.36 15.36 -13.93
CA ARG A 457 -10.90 15.56 -13.94
C ARG A 457 -10.53 17.03 -13.94
N SER A 458 -11.19 17.82 -14.78
CA SER A 458 -10.94 19.26 -14.86
C SER A 458 -11.26 19.95 -13.53
N GLN A 459 -12.41 19.63 -12.95
CA GLN A 459 -12.80 20.14 -11.62
C GLN A 459 -11.83 19.69 -10.53
N LEU A 460 -11.37 18.43 -10.57
CA LEU A 460 -10.36 17.93 -9.63
C LEU A 460 -9.10 18.78 -9.69
N TRP A 461 -8.52 18.99 -10.86
CA TRP A 461 -7.28 19.76 -10.99
C TRP A 461 -7.42 21.21 -10.53
N GLU A 462 -8.56 21.86 -10.81
CA GLU A 462 -8.88 23.18 -10.25
C GLU A 462 -8.90 23.17 -8.72
N GLY A 463 -9.59 22.19 -8.12
CA GLY A 463 -9.67 22.05 -6.67
C GLY A 463 -8.32 21.73 -6.03
N LEU A 464 -7.52 20.86 -6.66
CA LEU A 464 -6.18 20.52 -6.19
C LEU A 464 -5.23 21.72 -6.23
N ALA A 465 -5.28 22.52 -7.29
CA ALA A 465 -4.51 23.77 -7.39
C ALA A 465 -4.92 24.80 -6.33
N GLY A 466 -6.19 24.76 -5.90
CA GLY A 466 -6.73 25.64 -4.87
C GLY A 466 -6.34 25.28 -3.43
N ARG A 467 -5.85 24.04 -3.17
CA ARG A 467 -5.52 23.57 -1.82
C ARG A 467 -4.34 24.34 -1.24
N GLU A 468 -4.41 24.63 0.05
CA GLU A 468 -3.37 25.40 0.73
C GLU A 468 -2.05 24.64 0.85
N SER A 469 -2.10 23.33 1.10
CA SER A 469 -0.90 22.48 1.07
C SER A 469 -0.18 22.54 -0.28
N PHE A 470 -0.93 22.58 -1.38
CA PHE A 470 -0.34 22.76 -2.72
C PHE A 470 0.21 24.16 -2.92
N LYS A 471 -0.54 25.20 -2.53
CA LYS A 471 -0.06 26.60 -2.61
C LYS A 471 1.23 26.81 -1.83
N GLN A 472 1.39 26.16 -0.67
CA GLN A 472 2.64 26.19 0.10
C GLN A 472 3.79 25.55 -0.66
N ILE A 473 3.57 24.41 -1.34
CA ILE A 473 4.59 23.79 -2.22
C ILE A 473 4.99 24.76 -3.33
N VAL A 474 4.01 25.36 -4.02
CA VAL A 474 4.25 26.32 -5.11
C VAL A 474 5.01 27.56 -4.61
N GLN A 475 4.65 28.09 -3.44
CA GLN A 475 5.33 29.23 -2.82
C GLN A 475 6.79 28.91 -2.51
N LEU A 476 7.05 27.82 -1.77
CA LEU A 476 8.40 27.39 -1.42
C LEU A 476 9.26 27.15 -2.67
N LEU A 477 8.64 26.65 -3.75
CA LEU A 477 9.31 26.40 -5.01
C LEU A 477 9.69 27.71 -5.72
N SER A 478 8.79 28.70 -5.71
CA SER A 478 9.07 30.04 -6.23
C SER A 478 10.21 30.72 -5.46
N GLU A 479 10.19 30.64 -4.12
CA GLU A 479 11.26 31.15 -3.25
C GLU A 479 12.60 30.47 -3.57
N ALA A 480 12.59 29.15 -3.77
CA ALA A 480 13.79 28.38 -4.10
C ALA A 480 14.43 28.76 -5.44
N VAL A 481 13.61 29.09 -6.44
CA VAL A 481 14.07 29.53 -7.77
C VAL A 481 14.59 30.95 -7.72
N ALA A 482 13.99 31.82 -6.90
CA ALA A 482 14.44 33.20 -6.74
C ALA A 482 15.81 33.30 -6.07
N GLU A 483 16.17 32.37 -5.17
CA GLU A 483 17.50 32.33 -4.52
C GLU A 483 18.65 31.97 -5.48
N ASP A 484 18.37 31.39 -6.65
CA ASP A 484 19.37 31.01 -7.66
C ASP A 484 19.71 32.11 -8.68
N GLN A 485 18.89 33.17 -8.73
CA GLN A 485 19.02 34.30 -9.66
C GLN A 485 19.73 35.47 -9.00
#